data_AF-A0A929STQ9-F1
#
_entry.id   AF-A0A929STQ9-F1
#
_cell.length_a   1.000
_cell.length_b   1.000
_cell.length_c   1.000
_cell.angle_alpha   90.00
_cell.angle_beta   90.00
_cell.angle_gamma   90.00
#
_symmetry.space_group_name_H-M   'P 1'
#
loop_
_entity.id
_entity.type
_entity.pdbx_description
1 polymer ?
#
loop_
_entity_poly.entity_id
_entity_poly.type
_entity_poly.pdbx_seq_one_letter_code
_entity_poly.pdbx_strand_id
1 'polypeptide(L)'
;MENGKHSLNRSAKKTKLKKVVKSIDLGLRKKSEDDEISSKYAFLKDKDMSAPKKQIPRTKRPNSNKPGSKDTAKNSDKNNKTGKKKKMKLWKKILLVLFALMVIGIIAVASFVTYIFKTDKWAITKEQFLADAGAEIYNKDGEKIATLTGSEVNKKVELSQMGKVPNAFIAIEDERFYKHNGVDLKRTFGAILSFLKTRGNSSYGGSTITQQLVKITMNDDSRKGMAGIERKIREWSRAIQVDKMLGKDNVLNRYLNRIFLGSATNGLEIRGVEAAANFYFNKPSKDLSVAQAAFIAGINHAPSLYNPFKEEGKEKVLARAKNRTLTVIGKMHELKMISDTEYKDAVKEVNDGLKFEKGSQ
;
A
#
# COMPACT_ATOMS: atom_id res chain seq x y z
N MET A 1 -30.83 -65.38 -17.08
CA MET A 1 -29.46 -65.04 -16.68
C MET A 1 -29.26 -63.57 -17.05
N GLU A 2 -29.82 -62.66 -16.27
CA GLU A 2 -29.22 -62.03 -15.07
C GLU A 2 -28.09 -61.05 -15.44
N ASN A 3 -28.42 -59.75 -15.29
CA ASN A 3 -27.58 -58.56 -15.08
C ASN A 3 -28.29 -57.35 -15.74
N GLY A 4 -29.08 -56.51 -15.07
CA GLY A 4 -29.13 -56.19 -13.65
C GLY A 4 -28.41 -54.86 -13.35
N LYS A 5 -29.17 -53.75 -13.45
CA LYS A 5 -29.04 -52.52 -12.64
C LYS A 5 -27.72 -51.73 -12.71
N HIS A 6 -27.70 -50.66 -13.52
CA HIS A 6 -27.00 -49.40 -13.17
C HIS A 6 -27.42 -48.21 -14.07
N SER A 7 -28.67 -47.76 -14.00
CA SER A 7 -29.07 -46.49 -14.70
C SER A 7 -30.05 -45.59 -13.93
N LEU A 8 -30.25 -45.81 -12.63
CA LEU A 8 -31.17 -45.02 -11.82
C LEU A 8 -30.50 -44.44 -10.58
N ASN A 9 -29.56 -43.48 -10.74
CA ASN A 9 -29.17 -42.63 -9.59
C ASN A 9 -28.54 -41.26 -9.93
N ARG A 10 -28.86 -40.65 -11.08
CA ARG A 10 -28.40 -39.27 -11.39
C ARG A 10 -29.50 -38.20 -11.25
N SER A 11 -30.78 -38.58 -11.33
CA SER A 11 -31.89 -37.62 -11.22
C SER A 11 -32.23 -37.26 -9.77
N ALA A 12 -32.24 -38.24 -8.85
CA ALA A 12 -32.56 -38.01 -7.44
C ALA A 12 -31.50 -37.20 -6.67
N LYS A 13 -30.22 -37.25 -7.07
CA LYS A 13 -29.14 -36.43 -6.49
C LYS A 13 -29.20 -34.95 -6.90
N LYS A 14 -29.73 -34.62 -8.08
CA LYS A 14 -29.89 -33.22 -8.53
C LYS A 14 -31.02 -32.49 -7.79
N THR A 15 -32.07 -33.20 -7.39
CA THR A 15 -33.22 -32.60 -6.68
C THR A 15 -32.94 -32.34 -5.21
N LYS A 16 -32.10 -33.16 -4.54
CA LYS A 16 -31.64 -32.89 -3.16
C LYS A 16 -30.58 -31.79 -3.09
N LEU A 17 -29.70 -31.63 -4.09
CA LEU A 17 -28.73 -30.53 -4.10
C LEU A 17 -29.39 -29.16 -4.32
N LYS A 18 -30.45 -29.06 -5.13
CA LYS A 18 -31.17 -27.79 -5.33
C LYS A 18 -31.94 -27.31 -4.08
N LYS A 19 -32.31 -28.21 -3.15
CA LYS A 19 -32.96 -27.84 -1.89
C LYS A 19 -31.98 -27.43 -0.78
N VAL A 20 -30.73 -27.89 -0.81
CA VAL A 20 -29.69 -27.47 0.17
C VAL A 20 -29.07 -26.12 -0.19
N VAL A 21 -29.10 -25.72 -1.46
CA VAL A 21 -28.58 -24.41 -1.91
C VAL A 21 -29.58 -23.25 -1.63
N LYS A 22 -30.82 -23.53 -1.20
CA LYS A 22 -31.84 -22.49 -0.93
C LYS A 22 -31.99 -22.11 0.56
N SER A 23 -31.15 -22.62 1.45
CA SER A 23 -31.25 -22.33 2.90
C SER A 23 -29.95 -21.89 3.58
N ILE A 24 -28.96 -21.40 2.82
CA ILE A 24 -27.77 -20.71 3.35
C ILE A 24 -27.82 -19.24 2.91
N ASP A 25 -28.98 -18.60 3.09
CA ASP A 25 -29.11 -17.15 3.06
C ASP A 25 -29.08 -16.64 4.51
N LEU A 26 -27.93 -16.82 5.15
CA LEU A 26 -27.62 -16.25 6.45
C LEU A 26 -26.78 -14.99 6.21
N GLY A 27 -27.48 -13.89 5.90
CA GLY A 27 -27.17 -12.55 6.39
C GLY A 27 -25.72 -12.06 6.33
N LEU A 28 -24.93 -12.45 5.32
CA LEU A 28 -23.60 -11.88 5.07
C LEU A 28 -23.65 -11.03 3.81
N ARG A 29 -24.17 -9.81 3.97
CA ARG A 29 -23.96 -8.75 3.00
C ARG A 29 -22.46 -8.44 2.98
N LYS A 30 -21.70 -9.04 2.05
CA LYS A 30 -20.36 -8.54 1.70
C LYS A 30 -20.55 -7.09 1.25
N LYS A 31 -20.11 -6.14 2.06
CA LYS A 31 -19.91 -4.77 1.59
C LYS A 31 -19.00 -4.85 0.36
N SER A 32 -19.42 -4.24 -0.75
CA SER A 32 -18.53 -4.07 -1.89
C SER A 32 -17.35 -3.20 -1.45
N GLU A 33 -16.19 -3.37 -2.07
CA GLU A 33 -15.02 -2.50 -1.82
C GLU A 33 -15.38 -1.00 -2.04
N ASP A 34 -16.40 -0.73 -2.86
CA ASP A 34 -16.94 0.61 -3.12
C ASP A 34 -17.61 1.23 -1.88
N ASP A 35 -18.31 0.44 -1.05
CA ASP A 35 -18.92 0.90 0.20
C ASP A 35 -17.85 1.23 1.26
N GLU A 36 -16.72 0.53 1.21
CA GLU A 36 -15.61 0.70 2.15
C GLU A 36 -14.78 1.95 1.80
N ILE A 37 -14.51 2.18 0.52
CA ILE A 37 -13.82 3.39 0.03
C ILE A 37 -14.68 4.64 0.24
N SER A 38 -15.98 4.59 -0.06
CA SER A 38 -16.91 5.71 0.17
C SER A 38 -16.98 6.12 1.65
N SER A 39 -17.02 5.13 2.56
CA SER A 39 -17.02 5.41 4.01
C SER A 39 -15.69 5.94 4.55
N LYS A 40 -14.55 5.55 3.93
CA LYS A 40 -13.20 5.93 4.36
C LYS A 40 -12.83 7.38 4.03
N TYR A 41 -13.50 7.99 3.04
CA TYR A 41 -13.20 9.35 2.56
C TYR A 41 -14.38 10.31 2.62
N ALA A 42 -15.51 9.92 3.24
CA ALA A 42 -16.66 10.79 3.46
C ALA A 42 -16.30 12.12 4.17
N PHE A 43 -15.25 12.13 5.01
CA PHE A 43 -14.73 13.33 5.68
C PHE A 43 -14.22 14.43 4.72
N LEU A 44 -13.89 14.09 3.47
CA LEU A 44 -13.45 15.08 2.47
C LEU A 44 -14.60 15.87 1.84
N LYS A 45 -15.87 15.48 2.07
CA LYS A 45 -17.04 16.18 1.52
C LYS A 45 -17.53 17.37 2.36
N ASP A 46 -17.19 17.44 3.65
CA ASP A 46 -17.84 18.38 4.60
C ASP A 46 -16.89 19.45 5.18
N LYS A 47 -15.82 19.83 4.48
CA LYS A 47 -15.03 21.02 4.86
C LYS A 47 -15.51 22.25 4.10
N ASP A 48 -16.69 22.70 4.49
CA ASP A 48 -17.10 24.09 4.29
C ASP A 48 -16.55 24.95 5.44
N MET A 49 -16.03 26.11 5.09
CA MET A 49 -15.33 27.03 6.00
C MET A 49 -16.30 27.79 6.89
N SER A 50 -16.25 27.64 8.22
CA SER A 50 -16.73 28.67 9.15
C SER A 50 -16.05 28.61 10.53
N ALA A 51 -15.75 29.80 11.07
CA ALA A 51 -14.91 30.09 12.24
C ALA A 51 -15.57 29.75 13.61
N PRO A 52 -14.80 29.66 14.71
CA PRO A 52 -15.28 29.06 15.96
C PRO A 52 -16.04 30.04 16.86
N LYS A 53 -17.19 29.61 17.41
CA LYS A 53 -17.91 30.31 18.50
C LYS A 53 -17.59 29.68 19.87
N LYS A 54 -17.27 30.56 20.83
CA LYS A 54 -17.01 30.30 22.27
C LYS A 54 -18.23 29.67 22.97
N GLN A 55 -17.99 28.73 23.90
CA GLN A 55 -18.98 28.22 24.86
C GLN A 55 -18.71 28.74 26.28
N ILE A 56 -19.78 29.16 26.96
CA ILE A 56 -19.87 29.58 28.35
C ILE A 56 -20.44 28.39 29.18
N PRO A 57 -20.04 28.17 30.45
CA PRO A 57 -20.48 27.01 31.22
C PRO A 57 -21.82 27.24 31.91
N ARG A 58 -22.69 26.22 31.90
CA ARG A 58 -23.99 26.21 32.59
C ARG A 58 -23.93 25.42 33.91
N THR A 59 -24.48 26.06 34.93
CA THR A 59 -24.60 25.68 36.35
C THR A 59 -25.56 24.52 36.61
N LYS A 60 -25.25 23.70 37.63
CA LYS A 60 -26.12 22.65 38.20
C LYS A 60 -27.22 23.25 39.09
N ARG A 61 -28.43 22.67 39.05
CA ARG A 61 -29.46 22.78 40.10
C ARG A 61 -29.66 21.43 40.80
N PRO A 62 -30.01 21.42 42.11
CA PRO A 62 -30.13 20.20 42.91
C PRO A 62 -31.57 19.68 42.93
N ASN A 63 -31.76 18.42 43.31
CA ASN A 63 -33.06 17.95 43.76
C ASN A 63 -32.95 17.04 45.00
N SER A 64 -33.95 17.21 45.84
CA SER A 64 -34.16 16.77 47.21
C SER A 64 -34.84 15.41 47.33
N ASN A 65 -34.49 14.63 48.37
CA ASN A 65 -35.37 14.20 49.48
C ASN A 65 -34.90 12.90 50.17
N LYS A 66 -34.93 12.98 51.51
CA LYS A 66 -34.83 11.93 52.55
C LYS A 66 -36.23 11.23 52.71
N PRO A 67 -36.51 10.28 53.64
CA PRO A 67 -35.75 9.84 54.84
C PRO A 67 -35.72 8.31 55.13
N GLY A 68 -34.92 7.89 56.12
CA GLY A 68 -35.23 6.71 56.93
C GLY A 68 -34.05 5.99 57.60
N SER A 69 -34.11 5.91 58.92
CA SER A 69 -33.41 4.99 59.84
C SER A 69 -31.95 5.29 60.26
N LYS A 70 -31.80 5.58 61.56
CA LYS A 70 -30.58 5.49 62.36
C LYS A 70 -30.45 4.04 62.83
N ASP A 71 -29.25 3.48 62.84
CA ASP A 71 -28.65 2.99 64.09
C ASP A 71 -27.16 2.62 63.95
N THR A 72 -26.45 3.02 64.99
CA THR A 72 -25.09 2.75 65.47
C THR A 72 -24.25 1.64 64.81
N ALA A 73 -22.98 1.92 64.49
CA ALA A 73 -21.82 1.36 65.22
C ALA A 73 -20.46 1.74 64.61
N LYS A 74 -19.56 2.07 65.54
CA LYS A 74 -18.10 2.26 65.47
C LYS A 74 -17.31 1.41 64.45
N ASN A 75 -16.34 2.09 63.84
CA ASN A 75 -14.91 1.71 63.73
C ASN A 75 -14.51 0.63 62.70
N SER A 76 -13.83 1.04 61.63
CA SER A 76 -12.62 0.36 61.08
C SER A 76 -12.09 1.03 59.80
N ASP A 77 -11.67 2.29 59.91
CA ASP A 77 -10.90 2.92 58.84
C ASP A 77 -9.42 2.53 58.95
N LYS A 78 -9.09 1.27 58.70
CA LYS A 78 -7.70 0.77 58.76
C LYS A 78 -7.48 -0.60 58.10
N ASN A 79 -7.93 -0.83 56.86
CA ASN A 79 -7.44 -2.03 56.14
C ASN A 79 -7.30 -1.98 54.61
N ASN A 80 -7.36 -0.82 53.96
CA ASN A 80 -7.17 -0.74 52.49
C ASN A 80 -5.73 -0.42 52.02
N LYS A 81 -4.75 -0.29 52.93
CA LYS A 81 -3.34 -0.01 52.57
C LYS A 81 -2.53 -1.26 52.17
N THR A 82 -2.94 -2.46 52.58
CA THR A 82 -2.18 -3.72 52.34
C THR A 82 -2.48 -4.32 50.96
N GLY A 83 -3.73 -4.25 50.48
CA GLY A 83 -4.13 -4.66 49.13
C GLY A 83 -3.53 -3.80 48.01
N LYS A 84 -3.45 -2.48 48.20
CA LYS A 84 -2.75 -1.56 47.29
C LYS A 84 -1.26 -1.87 47.18
N LYS A 85 -0.58 -2.16 48.31
CA LYS A 85 0.85 -2.53 48.32
C LYS A 85 1.13 -3.88 47.63
N LYS A 86 0.27 -4.89 47.79
CA LYS A 86 0.39 -6.18 47.06
C LYS A 86 0.15 -6.03 45.55
N LYS A 87 -0.86 -5.25 45.13
CA LYS A 87 -1.11 -4.94 43.71
C LYS A 87 0.05 -4.17 43.07
N MET A 88 0.66 -3.21 43.77
CA MET A 88 1.86 -2.50 43.30
C MET A 88 3.08 -3.42 43.13
N LYS A 89 3.31 -4.38 44.04
CA LYS A 89 4.40 -5.35 43.90
C LYS A 89 4.21 -6.29 42.70
N LEU A 90 2.97 -6.69 42.40
CA LEU A 90 2.65 -7.50 41.23
C LEU A 90 2.83 -6.72 39.92
N TRP A 91 2.37 -5.48 39.86
CA TRP A 91 2.58 -4.60 38.69
C TRP A 91 4.06 -4.29 38.42
N LYS A 92 4.88 -4.10 39.46
CA LYS A 92 6.34 -3.95 39.30
C LYS A 92 7.00 -5.20 38.72
N LYS A 93 6.58 -6.40 39.13
CA LYS A 93 7.06 -7.67 38.55
C LYS A 93 6.66 -7.80 37.08
N ILE A 94 5.41 -7.47 36.74
CA ILE A 94 4.93 -7.48 35.35
C ILE A 94 5.74 -6.49 34.50
N LEU A 95 5.95 -5.26 34.98
CA LEU A 95 6.76 -4.26 34.28
C LEU A 95 8.22 -4.71 34.10
N LEU A 96 8.81 -5.37 35.10
CA LEU A 96 10.17 -5.89 35.01
C LEU A 96 10.30 -7.03 34.00
N VAL A 97 9.31 -7.93 33.96
CA VAL A 97 9.25 -8.99 32.93
C VAL A 97 9.06 -8.39 31.54
N LEU A 98 8.17 -7.41 31.37
CA LEU A 98 7.99 -6.71 30.09
C LEU A 98 9.26 -5.97 29.65
N PHE A 99 9.96 -5.33 30.60
CA PHE A 99 11.23 -4.67 30.33
C PHE A 99 12.33 -5.67 29.93
N ALA A 100 12.44 -6.80 30.63
CA ALA A 100 13.37 -7.87 30.28
C ALA A 100 13.09 -8.43 28.87
N LEU A 101 11.82 -8.68 28.54
CA LEU A 101 11.40 -9.11 27.20
C LEU A 101 11.72 -8.06 26.13
N MET A 102 11.54 -6.77 26.44
CA MET A 102 11.91 -5.68 25.54
C MET A 102 13.41 -5.66 25.27
N VAL A 103 14.24 -5.81 26.30
CA VAL A 103 15.71 -5.85 26.17
C VAL A 103 16.15 -7.06 25.34
N ILE A 104 15.58 -8.24 25.59
CA ILE A 104 15.85 -9.45 24.79
C ILE A 104 15.45 -9.22 23.33
N GLY A 105 14.30 -8.59 23.08
CA GLY A 105 13.84 -8.22 21.74
C GLY A 105 14.81 -7.28 21.02
N ILE A 106 15.32 -6.25 21.72
CA ILE A 106 16.31 -5.31 21.17
C ILE A 106 17.61 -6.04 20.82
N ILE A 107 18.10 -6.91 21.72
CA ILE A 107 19.31 -7.69 21.48
C ILE A 107 19.12 -8.63 20.27
N ALA A 108 17.98 -9.31 20.17
CA ALA A 108 17.68 -10.18 19.04
C ALA A 108 17.64 -9.39 17.72
N VAL A 109 17.03 -8.20 17.69
CA VAL A 109 17.03 -7.31 16.52
C VAL A 109 18.44 -6.83 16.19
N ALA A 110 19.23 -6.41 17.17
CA ALA A 110 20.61 -5.95 16.95
C ALA A 110 21.51 -7.06 16.41
N SER A 111 21.43 -8.27 16.97
CA SER A 111 22.14 -9.45 16.48
C SER A 111 21.71 -9.82 15.07
N PHE A 112 20.41 -9.76 14.79
CA PHE A 112 19.87 -10.00 13.46
C PHE A 112 20.38 -8.96 12.45
N VAL A 113 20.31 -7.68 12.76
CA VAL A 113 20.87 -6.60 11.92
C VAL A 113 22.37 -6.82 11.68
N THR A 114 23.12 -7.17 12.73
CA THR A 114 24.56 -7.46 12.60
C THR A 114 24.81 -8.66 11.68
N TYR A 115 24.04 -9.74 11.81
CA TYR A 115 24.10 -10.90 10.93
C TYR A 115 23.82 -10.50 9.47
N ILE A 116 22.78 -9.71 9.23
CA ILE A 116 22.42 -9.20 7.90
C ILE A 116 23.58 -8.44 7.24
N PHE A 117 24.29 -7.60 7.99
CA PHE A 117 25.39 -6.81 7.46
C PHE A 117 26.71 -7.57 7.32
N LYS A 118 26.88 -8.69 8.04
CA LYS A 118 28.11 -9.51 8.00
C LYS A 118 28.00 -10.73 7.09
N THR A 119 26.80 -11.10 6.66
CA THR A 119 26.60 -12.28 5.82
C THR A 119 26.63 -11.92 4.35
N ASP A 120 27.47 -12.61 3.58
CA ASP A 120 27.49 -12.51 2.12
C ASP A 120 26.35 -13.32 1.48
N LYS A 121 25.57 -14.06 2.28
CA LYS A 121 24.49 -14.94 1.82
C LYS A 121 23.51 -14.22 0.89
N TRP A 122 23.31 -12.92 1.07
CA TRP A 122 22.44 -12.08 0.25
C TRP A 122 23.13 -10.85 -0.33
N ALA A 123 24.45 -10.94 -0.51
CA ALA A 123 25.21 -9.92 -1.21
C ALA A 123 24.59 -9.66 -2.59
N ILE A 124 24.55 -8.39 -2.96
CA ILE A 124 24.08 -7.90 -4.24
C ILE A 124 25.13 -6.94 -4.78
N THR A 125 25.26 -6.89 -6.09
CA THR A 125 26.22 -6.00 -6.74
C THR A 125 25.52 -4.79 -7.33
N LYS A 126 26.27 -3.70 -7.51
CA LYS A 126 25.73 -2.48 -8.10
C LYS A 126 25.28 -2.73 -9.55
N GLU A 127 26.03 -3.59 -10.25
CA GLU A 127 25.84 -3.97 -11.64
C GLU A 127 24.48 -4.64 -11.86
N GLN A 128 24.00 -5.46 -10.93
CA GLN A 128 22.67 -6.08 -11.01
C GLN A 128 21.52 -5.06 -11.07
N PHE A 129 21.73 -3.86 -10.50
CA PHE A 129 20.73 -2.79 -10.47
C PHE A 129 20.97 -1.71 -11.54
N LEU A 130 22.18 -1.66 -12.10
CA LEU A 130 22.51 -0.77 -13.20
C LEU A 130 22.32 -1.40 -14.58
N ALA A 131 22.33 -2.73 -14.66
CA ALA A 131 22.09 -3.47 -15.89
C ALA A 131 20.71 -3.08 -16.47
N ASP A 132 20.74 -2.60 -17.70
CA ASP A 132 19.55 -2.29 -18.46
C ASP A 132 18.99 -3.58 -19.09
N ALA A 133 17.66 -3.65 -19.24
CA ALA A 133 17.02 -4.76 -19.93
C ALA A 133 17.03 -4.48 -21.44
N GLY A 134 17.71 -5.33 -22.21
CA GLY A 134 17.64 -5.36 -23.66
C GLY A 134 18.99 -5.32 -24.37
N ALA A 135 19.02 -5.76 -25.63
CA ALA A 135 20.20 -5.73 -26.49
C ALA A 135 20.02 -4.68 -27.59
N GLU A 136 21.02 -3.85 -27.85
CA GLU A 136 21.00 -2.91 -28.97
C GLU A 136 21.62 -3.55 -30.22
N ILE A 137 20.90 -3.48 -31.34
CA ILE A 137 21.35 -3.93 -32.65
C ILE A 137 21.80 -2.71 -33.43
N TYR A 138 23.02 -2.75 -33.97
CA TYR A 138 23.59 -1.72 -34.82
C TYR A 138 23.88 -2.27 -36.21
N ASN A 139 23.81 -1.41 -37.24
CA ASN A 139 24.26 -1.76 -38.58
C ASN A 139 25.81 -1.72 -38.65
N LYS A 140 26.36 -2.16 -39.79
CA LYS A 140 27.82 -2.14 -40.05
C LYS A 140 28.43 -0.74 -39.98
N ASP A 141 27.61 0.30 -40.12
CA ASP A 141 27.99 1.71 -40.13
C ASP A 141 27.86 2.35 -38.73
N GLY A 142 27.46 1.58 -37.71
CA GLY A 142 27.34 2.03 -36.32
C GLY A 142 26.01 2.71 -35.97
N GLU A 143 25.04 2.72 -36.88
CA GLU A 143 23.70 3.27 -36.63
C GLU A 143 22.81 2.24 -35.94
N LYS A 144 22.06 2.67 -34.92
CA LYS A 144 21.17 1.77 -34.17
C LYS A 144 19.96 1.37 -35.03
N ILE A 145 19.84 0.07 -35.29
CA ILE A 145 18.72 -0.55 -36.02
C ILE A 145 17.54 -0.79 -35.07
N ALA A 146 17.79 -1.39 -33.91
CA ALA A 146 16.74 -1.80 -32.98
C ALA A 146 17.26 -1.95 -31.55
N THR A 147 16.38 -1.86 -30.56
CA THR A 147 16.64 -2.32 -29.20
C THR A 147 15.73 -3.51 -28.92
N LEU A 148 16.31 -4.69 -28.75
CA LEU A 148 15.63 -5.91 -28.35
C LEU A 148 15.37 -5.87 -26.85
N THR A 149 14.21 -5.40 -26.44
CA THR A 149 13.79 -5.35 -25.03
C THR A 149 12.92 -6.55 -24.60
N GLY A 150 12.80 -7.58 -25.46
CA GLY A 150 11.89 -8.71 -25.23
C GLY A 150 10.42 -8.28 -25.31
N SER A 151 9.62 -8.58 -24.30
CA SER A 151 8.21 -8.16 -24.20
C SER A 151 8.02 -6.80 -23.49
N GLU A 152 9.10 -6.10 -23.16
CA GLU A 152 9.08 -4.84 -22.42
C GLU A 152 9.22 -3.65 -23.36
N VAL A 153 8.37 -2.62 -23.25
CA VAL A 153 8.66 -1.32 -23.87
C VAL A 153 9.30 -0.44 -22.82
N ASN A 154 10.61 -0.20 -22.94
CA ASN A 154 11.36 0.62 -22.00
C ASN A 154 12.13 1.73 -22.73
N LYS A 155 11.65 2.97 -22.61
CA LYS A 155 12.40 4.17 -23.03
C LYS A 155 13.00 4.79 -21.79
N LYS A 156 14.30 4.58 -21.60
CA LYS A 156 15.02 5.10 -20.44
C LYS A 156 14.97 6.62 -20.43
N VAL A 157 14.59 7.20 -19.31
CA VAL A 157 14.55 8.64 -19.09
C VAL A 157 15.26 8.97 -17.79
N GLU A 158 16.03 10.05 -17.78
CA GLU A 158 16.68 10.53 -16.57
C GLU A 158 15.66 11.12 -15.60
N LEU A 159 15.94 11.03 -14.29
CA LEU A 159 15.02 11.48 -13.25
C LEU A 159 14.58 12.95 -13.42
N SER A 160 15.50 13.81 -13.87
CA SER A 160 15.23 15.24 -14.13
C SER A 160 14.28 15.49 -15.30
N GLN A 161 14.11 14.50 -16.18
CA GLN A 161 13.24 14.54 -17.37
C GLN A 161 11.89 13.86 -17.14
N MET A 162 11.53 13.54 -15.89
CA MET A 162 10.25 12.91 -15.53
C MET A 162 9.19 13.90 -15.00
N GLY A 163 9.50 15.20 -14.93
CA GLY A 163 8.55 16.24 -14.51
C GLY A 163 7.94 15.99 -13.13
N LYS A 164 6.60 15.91 -13.06
CA LYS A 164 5.85 15.73 -11.81
C LYS A 164 5.74 14.27 -11.34
N VAL A 165 6.13 13.32 -12.18
CA VAL A 165 5.96 11.89 -11.91
C VAL A 165 6.69 11.40 -10.66
N PRO A 166 7.98 11.75 -10.40
CA PRO A 166 8.68 11.26 -9.23
C PRO A 166 7.98 11.64 -7.92
N ASN A 167 7.49 12.88 -7.82
CA ASN A 167 6.75 13.36 -6.64
C ASN A 167 5.44 12.60 -6.45
N ALA A 168 4.72 12.28 -7.53
CA ALA A 168 3.48 11.51 -7.44
C ALA A 168 3.73 10.10 -6.86
N PHE A 169 4.79 9.42 -7.32
CA PHE A 169 5.17 8.11 -6.78
C PHE A 169 5.64 8.20 -5.32
N ILE A 170 6.50 9.16 -4.99
CA ILE A 170 6.94 9.35 -3.59
C ILE A 170 5.72 9.59 -2.70
N ALA A 171 4.79 10.48 -3.09
CA ALA A 171 3.64 10.83 -2.26
C ALA A 171 2.75 9.64 -1.90
N ILE A 172 2.55 8.70 -2.83
CA ILE A 172 1.60 7.59 -2.64
C ILE A 172 2.25 6.27 -2.23
N GLU A 173 3.48 5.98 -2.68
CA GLU A 173 4.18 4.72 -2.40
C GLU A 173 5.09 4.81 -1.17
N ASP A 174 5.72 5.98 -0.97
CA ASP A 174 6.80 6.12 0.02
C ASP A 174 7.05 7.58 0.43
N GLU A 175 6.11 8.21 1.14
CA GLU A 175 6.15 9.65 1.47
C GLU A 175 7.40 10.08 2.28
N ARG A 176 8.12 9.11 2.88
CA ARG A 176 9.36 9.32 3.61
C ARG A 176 10.60 8.83 2.86
N PHE A 177 10.52 8.63 1.55
CA PHE A 177 11.57 8.04 0.72
C PHE A 177 12.98 8.57 1.04
N TYR A 178 13.14 9.89 1.10
CA TYR A 178 14.42 10.55 1.38
C TYR A 178 14.85 10.54 2.87
N LYS A 179 14.01 10.07 3.78
CA LYS A 179 14.22 10.11 5.25
C LYS A 179 14.62 8.75 5.85
N HIS A 180 14.54 7.66 5.11
CA HIS A 180 14.92 6.31 5.58
C HIS A 180 16.03 5.72 4.71
N ASN A 181 16.66 4.62 5.14
CA ASN A 181 17.78 3.99 4.42
C ASN A 181 17.34 2.66 3.79
N GLY A 182 16.53 2.72 2.74
CA GLY A 182 16.00 1.54 2.05
C GLY A 182 14.77 0.89 2.68
N VAL A 183 14.66 0.82 4.01
CA VAL A 183 13.47 0.32 4.72
C VAL A 183 12.93 1.36 5.68
N ASP A 184 11.62 1.58 5.64
CA ASP A 184 10.95 2.52 6.51
C ASP A 184 10.35 1.84 7.75
N LEU A 185 11.17 1.69 8.79
CA LEU A 185 10.80 0.99 10.03
C LEU A 185 9.51 1.52 10.68
N LYS A 186 9.31 2.85 10.69
CA LYS A 186 8.10 3.45 11.28
C LYS A 186 6.86 3.09 10.47
N ARG A 187 6.95 3.01 9.13
CA ARG A 187 5.82 2.60 8.28
C ARG A 187 5.60 1.10 8.35
N THR A 188 6.66 0.31 8.34
CA THR A 188 6.59 -1.15 8.50
C THR A 188 5.93 -1.53 9.82
N PHE A 189 6.34 -0.92 10.94
CA PHE A 189 5.72 -1.20 12.25
C PHE A 189 4.25 -0.76 12.29
N GLY A 190 3.94 0.42 11.72
CA GLY A 190 2.55 0.87 11.59
C GLY A 190 1.69 -0.09 10.76
N ALA A 191 2.23 -0.63 9.67
CA ALA A 191 1.56 -1.62 8.83
C ALA A 191 1.28 -2.93 9.57
N ILE A 192 2.27 -3.43 10.33
CA ILE A 192 2.12 -4.63 11.16
C ILE A 192 1.04 -4.42 12.22
N LEU A 193 1.09 -3.29 12.93
CA LEU A 193 0.09 -2.98 13.96
C LEU A 193 -1.32 -2.83 13.37
N SER A 194 -1.43 -2.20 12.20
CA SER A 194 -2.69 -2.09 11.46
C SER A 194 -3.23 -3.49 11.10
N PHE A 195 -2.39 -4.35 10.51
CA PHE A 195 -2.74 -5.72 10.14
C PHE A 195 -3.24 -6.55 11.32
N LEU A 196 -2.58 -6.44 12.49
CA LEU A 196 -3.00 -7.12 13.71
C LEU A 196 -4.34 -6.58 14.22
N LYS A 197 -4.55 -5.26 14.20
CA LYS A 197 -5.80 -4.62 14.63
C LYS A 197 -6.98 -4.98 13.72
N THR A 198 -6.77 -5.09 12.42
CA THR A 198 -7.82 -5.39 11.44
C THR A 198 -8.01 -6.89 11.21
N ARG A 199 -7.40 -7.75 12.02
CA ARG A 199 -7.44 -9.22 11.87
C ARG A 199 -7.06 -9.69 10.46
N GLY A 200 -6.12 -8.99 9.83
CA GLY A 200 -5.62 -9.29 8.50
C GLY A 200 -6.19 -8.44 7.36
N ASN A 201 -7.24 -7.64 7.60
CA ASN A 201 -7.86 -6.79 6.58
C ASN A 201 -7.21 -5.39 6.52
N SER A 202 -5.90 -5.31 6.35
CA SER A 202 -5.19 -4.02 6.26
C SER A 202 -4.94 -3.63 4.81
N SER A 203 -5.45 -2.47 4.39
CA SER A 203 -5.09 -1.82 3.10
C SER A 203 -3.78 -1.03 3.17
N TYR A 204 -3.10 -1.02 4.32
CA TYR A 204 -1.91 -0.22 4.55
C TYR A 204 -0.63 -0.96 4.08
N GLY A 205 -0.03 -0.48 2.99
CA GLY A 205 1.20 -1.03 2.42
C GLY A 205 2.46 -0.60 3.20
N GLY A 206 3.28 -1.57 3.60
CA GLY A 206 4.48 -1.33 4.41
C GLY A 206 5.81 -1.29 3.65
N SER A 207 5.82 -1.46 2.32
CA SER A 207 7.06 -1.60 1.51
C SER A 207 7.48 -0.29 0.85
N THR A 208 8.77 0.04 0.89
CA THR A 208 9.41 1.22 0.29
C THR A 208 9.62 1.09 -1.22
N ILE A 209 9.90 2.22 -1.88
CA ILE A 209 10.33 2.23 -3.29
C ILE A 209 11.59 1.38 -3.47
N THR A 210 12.56 1.47 -2.55
CA THR A 210 13.80 0.65 -2.61
C THR A 210 13.50 -0.84 -2.48
N GLN A 211 12.57 -1.23 -1.61
CA GLN A 211 12.12 -2.63 -1.49
C GLN A 211 11.41 -3.10 -2.77
N GLN A 212 10.59 -2.25 -3.39
CA GLN A 212 9.94 -2.57 -4.66
C GLN A 212 10.97 -2.75 -5.78
N LEU A 213 11.99 -1.89 -5.86
CA LEU A 213 13.10 -2.03 -6.81
C LEU A 213 13.84 -3.36 -6.63
N VAL A 214 14.15 -3.75 -5.39
CA VAL A 214 14.76 -5.06 -5.07
C VAL A 214 13.88 -6.20 -5.57
N LYS A 215 12.57 -6.14 -5.31
CA LYS A 215 11.64 -7.19 -5.73
C LYS A 215 11.60 -7.35 -7.25
N ILE A 216 11.53 -6.23 -7.98
CA ILE A 216 11.51 -6.21 -9.46
C ILE A 216 12.83 -6.76 -10.03
N THR A 217 13.96 -6.43 -9.41
CA THR A 217 15.29 -6.81 -9.91
C THR A 217 15.64 -8.28 -9.62
N MET A 218 15.22 -8.79 -8.46
CA MET A 218 15.60 -10.12 -7.99
C MET A 218 14.58 -11.22 -8.33
N ASN A 219 13.41 -10.85 -8.86
CA ASN A 219 12.33 -11.76 -9.27
C ASN A 219 11.95 -12.81 -8.20
N ASP A 220 11.87 -12.37 -6.95
CA ASP A 220 11.75 -13.23 -5.77
C ASP A 220 10.30 -13.28 -5.25
N ASP A 221 9.64 -14.45 -5.38
CA ASP A 221 8.18 -14.58 -5.28
C ASP A 221 7.65 -15.54 -4.20
N SER A 222 8.52 -16.03 -3.30
CA SER A 222 8.10 -16.89 -2.18
C SER A 222 7.14 -16.16 -1.20
N ARG A 223 5.90 -16.65 -1.07
CA ARG A 223 4.83 -15.91 -0.35
C ARG A 223 4.21 -16.62 0.87
N LYS A 224 4.56 -17.87 1.16
CA LYS A 224 3.87 -18.68 2.19
C LYS A 224 4.80 -19.12 3.33
N GLY A 225 4.27 -19.16 4.55
CA GLY A 225 4.93 -19.70 5.74
C GLY A 225 6.29 -19.08 6.03
N MET A 226 7.20 -19.90 6.55
CA MET A 226 8.57 -19.49 6.90
C MET A 226 9.36 -18.96 5.69
N ALA A 227 9.15 -19.54 4.51
CA ALA A 227 9.81 -19.10 3.27
C ALA A 227 9.43 -17.65 2.89
N GLY A 228 8.18 -17.23 3.16
CA GLY A 228 7.76 -15.85 2.95
C GLY A 228 8.42 -14.86 3.91
N ILE A 229 8.66 -15.27 5.16
CA ILE A 229 9.36 -14.47 6.16
C ILE A 229 10.83 -14.32 5.77
N GLU A 230 11.52 -15.41 5.41
CA GLU A 230 12.91 -15.37 4.95
C GLU A 230 13.06 -14.49 3.71
N ARG A 231 12.14 -14.61 2.74
CA ARG A 231 12.11 -13.71 1.58
C ARG A 231 12.02 -12.25 2.00
N LYS A 232 11.12 -11.90 2.92
CA LYS A 232 10.92 -10.49 3.32
C LYS A 232 12.12 -9.95 4.08
N ILE A 233 12.77 -10.78 4.88
CA ILE A 233 14.03 -10.48 5.56
C ILE A 233 15.15 -10.19 4.54
N ARG A 234 15.28 -11.05 3.51
CA ARG A 234 16.24 -10.86 2.41
C ARG A 234 15.95 -9.58 1.63
N GLU A 235 14.68 -9.29 1.37
CA GLU A 235 14.24 -8.04 0.74
C GLU A 235 14.66 -6.81 1.56
N TRP A 236 14.48 -6.83 2.89
CA TRP A 236 14.94 -5.75 3.77
C TRP A 236 16.45 -5.56 3.75
N SER A 237 17.20 -6.66 3.87
CA SER A 237 18.67 -6.65 3.78
C SER A 237 19.14 -6.00 2.48
N ARG A 238 18.63 -6.49 1.35
CA ARG A 238 18.98 -5.98 0.03
C ARG A 238 18.55 -4.54 -0.15
N ALA A 239 17.38 -4.13 0.33
CA ALA A 239 16.93 -2.75 0.19
C ALA A 239 17.87 -1.77 0.90
N ILE A 240 18.37 -2.12 2.08
CA ILE A 240 19.35 -1.30 2.80
C ILE A 240 20.68 -1.23 2.02
N GLN A 241 21.16 -2.36 1.50
CA GLN A 241 22.37 -2.41 0.68
C GLN A 241 22.23 -1.57 -0.60
N VAL A 242 21.12 -1.72 -1.35
CA VAL A 242 20.83 -0.95 -2.57
C VAL A 242 20.82 0.54 -2.28
N ASP A 243 20.11 0.97 -1.24
CA ASP A 243 19.99 2.39 -0.88
C ASP A 243 21.35 3.02 -0.61
N LYS A 244 22.23 2.29 0.09
CA LYS A 244 23.60 2.71 0.39
C LYS A 244 24.50 2.75 -0.84
N MET A 245 24.39 1.75 -1.73
CA MET A 245 25.26 1.62 -2.91
C MET A 245 24.88 2.56 -4.06
N LEU A 246 23.58 2.81 -4.25
CA LEU A 246 23.09 3.62 -5.38
C LEU A 246 22.84 5.09 -4.98
N GLY A 247 22.41 5.34 -3.75
CA GLY A 247 21.87 6.64 -3.36
C GLY A 247 20.42 6.85 -3.83
N LYS A 248 19.74 7.83 -3.23
CA LYS A 248 18.29 8.01 -3.36
C LYS A 248 17.81 8.28 -4.77
N ASP A 249 18.45 9.21 -5.46
CA ASP A 249 18.03 9.63 -6.80
C ASP A 249 18.20 8.48 -7.80
N ASN A 250 19.29 7.73 -7.70
CA ASN A 250 19.50 6.55 -8.55
C ASN A 250 18.51 5.44 -8.23
N VAL A 251 18.19 5.19 -6.95
CA VAL A 251 17.13 4.22 -6.60
C VAL A 251 15.80 4.63 -7.21
N LEU A 252 15.43 5.91 -7.09
CA LEU A 252 14.18 6.41 -7.63
C LEU A 252 14.16 6.34 -9.16
N ASN A 253 15.23 6.78 -9.82
CA ASN A 253 15.40 6.72 -11.26
C ASN A 253 15.26 5.29 -11.77
N ARG A 254 15.99 4.34 -11.16
CA ARG A 254 15.94 2.92 -11.54
C ARG A 254 14.58 2.29 -11.31
N TYR A 255 13.91 2.64 -10.21
CA TYR A 255 12.56 2.18 -9.94
C TYR A 255 11.57 2.68 -11.00
N LEU A 256 11.56 3.99 -11.28
CA LEU A 256 10.63 4.61 -12.21
C LEU A 256 10.86 4.18 -13.66
N ASN A 257 12.06 3.72 -14.02
CA ASN A 257 12.34 3.15 -15.35
C ASN A 257 12.02 1.65 -15.45
N ARG A 258 11.70 0.94 -14.36
CA ARG A 258 11.51 -0.53 -14.37
C ARG A 258 10.14 -0.99 -13.87
N ILE A 259 9.41 -0.11 -13.19
CA ILE A 259 8.11 -0.45 -12.62
C ILE A 259 7.11 -0.86 -13.71
N PHE A 260 6.40 -1.96 -13.48
CA PHE A 260 5.34 -2.43 -14.36
C PHE A 260 4.10 -1.56 -14.19
N LEU A 261 3.62 -0.96 -15.29
CA LEU A 261 2.53 0.01 -15.30
C LEU A 261 1.38 -0.37 -16.21
N GLY A 262 1.37 -1.59 -16.74
CA GLY A 262 0.24 -2.12 -17.50
C GLY A 262 0.66 -3.07 -18.60
N SER A 263 -0.34 -3.64 -19.27
CA SER A 263 -0.15 -4.42 -20.49
C SER A 263 -0.96 -3.79 -21.61
N ALA A 264 -0.34 -3.62 -22.77
CA ALA A 264 -1.01 -3.25 -23.99
C ALA A 264 -1.89 -4.40 -24.50
N THR A 265 -2.82 -4.07 -25.38
CA THR A 265 -3.79 -5.03 -25.95
C THR A 265 -3.15 -6.13 -26.79
N ASN A 266 -1.93 -5.89 -27.29
CA ASN A 266 -1.12 -6.86 -28.04
C ASN A 266 -0.22 -7.71 -27.13
N GLY A 267 -0.35 -7.62 -25.81
CA GLY A 267 0.41 -8.40 -24.84
C GLY A 267 1.75 -7.79 -24.41
N LEU A 268 2.14 -6.63 -24.95
CA LEU A 268 3.36 -5.94 -24.53
C LEU A 268 3.23 -5.39 -23.10
N GLU A 269 4.29 -5.53 -22.31
CA GLU A 269 4.38 -4.96 -20.98
C GLU A 269 4.83 -3.50 -21.04
N ILE A 270 4.03 -2.61 -20.46
CA ILE A 270 4.35 -1.19 -20.29
C ILE A 270 5.19 -1.06 -19.03
N ARG A 271 6.50 -0.92 -19.19
CA ARG A 271 7.45 -0.79 -18.08
C ARG A 271 8.13 0.56 -18.11
N GLY A 272 8.16 1.19 -16.94
CA GLY A 272 8.73 2.50 -16.77
C GLY A 272 7.75 3.64 -17.11
N VAL A 273 7.97 4.77 -16.45
CA VAL A 273 7.04 5.91 -16.48
C VAL A 273 6.97 6.60 -17.83
N GLU A 274 8.06 6.61 -18.60
CA GLU A 274 8.07 7.18 -19.95
C GLU A 274 7.23 6.34 -20.92
N ALA A 275 7.35 5.01 -20.86
CA ALA A 275 6.51 4.12 -21.66
C ALA A 275 5.04 4.27 -21.27
N ALA A 276 4.72 4.40 -19.98
CA ALA A 276 3.37 4.63 -19.50
C ALA A 276 2.81 5.99 -19.93
N ALA A 277 3.61 7.06 -19.89
CA ALA A 277 3.21 8.38 -20.35
C ALA A 277 2.80 8.37 -21.83
N ASN A 278 3.64 7.75 -22.67
CA ASN A 278 3.34 7.58 -24.09
C ASN A 278 2.12 6.66 -24.31
N PHE A 279 2.02 5.56 -23.57
CA PHE A 279 0.90 4.62 -23.72
C PHE A 279 -0.46 5.22 -23.33
N TYR A 280 -0.56 5.89 -22.17
CA TYR A 280 -1.83 6.37 -21.64
C TYR A 280 -2.23 7.76 -22.16
N PHE A 281 -1.26 8.59 -22.53
CA PHE A 281 -1.49 10.00 -22.83
C PHE A 281 -0.82 10.50 -24.12
N ASN A 282 -0.09 9.66 -24.85
CA ASN A 282 0.65 10.02 -26.06
C ASN A 282 1.57 11.24 -25.84
N LYS A 283 2.24 11.29 -24.67
CA LYS A 283 3.10 12.40 -24.25
C LYS A 283 4.37 11.90 -23.57
N PRO A 284 5.47 12.68 -23.63
CA PRO A 284 6.63 12.41 -22.80
C PRO A 284 6.30 12.67 -21.32
N SER A 285 6.94 11.92 -20.42
CA SER A 285 6.64 11.97 -18.98
C SER A 285 6.84 13.36 -18.35
N LYS A 286 7.80 14.16 -18.84
CA LYS A 286 8.01 15.55 -18.42
C LYS A 286 6.81 16.47 -18.64
N ASP A 287 5.99 16.21 -19.67
CA ASP A 287 4.91 17.10 -20.11
C ASP A 287 3.55 16.67 -19.55
N LEU A 288 3.53 15.69 -18.64
CA LEU A 288 2.31 15.25 -17.97
C LEU A 288 1.80 16.31 -16.99
N SER A 289 0.49 16.50 -16.97
CA SER A 289 -0.17 17.27 -15.91
C SER A 289 -0.04 16.56 -14.55
N VAL A 290 -0.32 17.29 -13.46
CA VAL A 290 -0.36 16.69 -12.12
C VAL A 290 -1.38 15.54 -12.05
N ALA A 291 -2.54 15.68 -12.70
CA ALA A 291 -3.55 14.63 -12.75
C ALA A 291 -3.06 13.39 -13.52
N GLN A 292 -2.39 13.58 -14.65
CA GLN A 292 -1.84 12.48 -15.44
C GLN A 292 -0.69 11.76 -14.71
N ALA A 293 0.22 12.49 -14.07
CA ALA A 293 1.27 11.93 -13.23
C ALA A 293 0.69 11.16 -12.03
N ALA A 294 -0.35 11.71 -11.38
CA ALA A 294 -1.05 11.08 -10.28
C ALA A 294 -1.79 9.79 -10.70
N PHE A 295 -2.34 9.75 -11.92
CA PHE A 295 -2.92 8.53 -12.48
C PHE A 295 -1.85 7.44 -12.61
N ILE A 296 -0.71 7.72 -13.26
CA ILE A 296 0.36 6.73 -13.47
C ILE A 296 0.90 6.20 -12.13
N ALA A 297 1.11 7.07 -11.14
CA ALA A 297 1.52 6.64 -9.80
C ALA A 297 0.42 5.82 -9.10
N GLY A 298 -0.85 6.16 -9.32
CA GLY A 298 -2.00 5.52 -8.70
C GLY A 298 -2.21 4.06 -9.10
N ILE A 299 -1.91 3.71 -10.36
CA ILE A 299 -2.22 2.38 -10.93
C ILE A 299 -1.22 1.27 -10.55
N ASN A 300 -0.04 1.62 -10.03
CA ASN A 300 1.08 0.72 -9.75
C ASN A 300 0.71 -0.60 -9.06
N HIS A 301 -0.16 -0.56 -8.05
CA HIS A 301 -0.52 -1.75 -7.26
C HIS A 301 -1.33 -2.81 -8.03
N ALA A 302 -2.05 -2.42 -9.08
CA ALA A 302 -2.84 -3.34 -9.89
C ALA A 302 -3.10 -2.79 -11.30
N PRO A 303 -2.07 -2.59 -12.14
CA PRO A 303 -2.20 -1.78 -13.36
C PRO A 303 -3.30 -2.25 -14.31
N SER A 304 -3.48 -3.57 -14.43
CA SER A 304 -4.54 -4.17 -15.27
C SER A 304 -5.96 -3.81 -14.83
N LEU A 305 -6.20 -3.48 -13.56
CA LEU A 305 -7.52 -3.07 -13.03
C LEU A 305 -7.88 -1.61 -13.37
N TYR A 306 -6.92 -0.84 -13.87
CA TYR A 306 -7.05 0.60 -14.13
C TYR A 306 -6.88 0.96 -15.60
N ASN A 307 -6.70 -0.01 -16.50
CA ASN A 307 -6.48 0.26 -17.92
C ASN A 307 -7.72 0.92 -18.56
N PRO A 308 -7.67 2.22 -18.91
CA PRO A 308 -8.82 2.98 -19.40
C PRO A 308 -9.25 2.55 -20.81
N PHE A 309 -8.42 1.77 -21.51
CA PHE A 309 -8.70 1.24 -22.84
C PHE A 309 -9.41 -0.12 -22.80
N LYS A 310 -9.78 -0.62 -21.60
CA LYS A 310 -10.60 -1.82 -21.46
C LYS A 310 -12.07 -1.48 -21.74
N GLU A 311 -12.67 -2.15 -22.71
CA GLU A 311 -14.09 -1.94 -23.05
C GLU A 311 -15.04 -2.59 -22.04
N GLU A 312 -14.74 -3.80 -21.59
CA GLU A 312 -15.55 -4.48 -20.57
C GLU A 312 -15.43 -3.78 -19.22
N GLY A 313 -16.56 -3.25 -18.72
CA GLY A 313 -16.63 -2.60 -17.42
C GLY A 313 -15.96 -1.22 -17.37
N LYS A 314 -15.78 -0.57 -18.54
CA LYS A 314 -15.09 0.72 -18.71
C LYS A 314 -15.48 1.78 -17.69
N GLU A 315 -16.78 1.96 -17.42
CA GLU A 315 -17.28 2.92 -16.43
C GLU A 315 -16.71 2.65 -15.03
N LYS A 316 -16.71 1.38 -14.59
CA LYS A 316 -16.15 0.98 -13.29
C LYS A 316 -14.64 1.16 -13.24
N VAL A 317 -13.95 0.86 -14.34
CA VAL A 317 -12.49 1.06 -14.45
C VAL A 317 -12.15 2.55 -14.33
N LEU A 318 -12.86 3.42 -15.05
CA LEU A 318 -12.67 4.87 -15.00
C LEU A 318 -13.02 5.45 -13.64
N ALA A 319 -14.10 4.99 -13.00
CA ALA A 319 -14.46 5.42 -11.64
C ALA A 319 -13.38 5.04 -10.62
N ARG A 320 -12.84 3.82 -10.71
CA ARG A 320 -11.74 3.36 -9.84
C ARG A 320 -10.47 4.19 -10.07
N ALA A 321 -10.10 4.42 -11.34
CA ALA A 321 -8.99 5.27 -11.74
C ALA A 321 -9.14 6.68 -11.19
N LYS A 322 -10.31 7.31 -11.40
CA LYS A 322 -10.64 8.64 -10.87
C LYS A 322 -10.41 8.74 -9.36
N ASN A 323 -10.99 7.83 -8.58
CA ASN A 323 -10.84 7.84 -7.12
C ASN A 323 -9.39 7.67 -6.67
N ARG A 324 -8.66 6.79 -7.36
CA ARG A 324 -7.24 6.55 -7.07
C ARG A 324 -6.38 7.77 -7.42
N THR A 325 -6.60 8.40 -8.58
CA THR A 325 -5.91 9.62 -9.00
C THR A 325 -6.15 10.76 -8.00
N LEU A 326 -7.40 10.99 -7.59
CA LEU A 326 -7.73 12.00 -6.58
C LEU A 326 -7.04 11.74 -5.23
N THR A 327 -6.90 10.47 -4.84
CA THR A 327 -6.14 10.10 -3.63
C THR A 327 -4.67 10.51 -3.74
N VAL A 328 -4.04 10.26 -4.89
CA VAL A 328 -2.64 10.65 -5.12
C VAL A 328 -2.48 12.17 -5.14
N ILE A 329 -3.35 12.90 -5.84
CA ILE A 329 -3.36 14.37 -5.85
C ILE A 329 -3.48 14.94 -4.43
N GLY A 330 -4.40 14.39 -3.62
CA GLY A 330 -4.55 14.78 -2.22
C GLY A 330 -3.30 14.55 -1.39
N LYS A 331 -2.62 13.40 -1.57
CA LYS A 331 -1.34 13.11 -0.90
C LYS A 331 -0.23 14.06 -1.35
N MET A 332 -0.12 14.37 -2.64
CA MET A 332 0.87 15.33 -3.14
C MET A 332 0.66 16.71 -2.53
N HIS A 333 -0.59 17.15 -2.40
CA HIS A 333 -0.94 18.43 -1.76
C HIS A 333 -0.67 18.44 -0.26
N GLU A 334 -1.07 17.39 0.47
CA GLU A 334 -0.79 17.22 1.90
C GLU A 334 0.72 17.32 2.20
N LEU A 335 1.54 16.74 1.32
CA LEU A 335 3.00 16.73 1.42
C LEU A 335 3.67 17.97 0.83
N LYS A 336 2.89 18.98 0.39
CA LYS A 336 3.36 20.24 -0.20
C LYS A 336 4.22 20.06 -1.45
N MET A 337 3.98 19.00 -2.22
CA MET A 337 4.67 18.73 -3.49
C MET A 337 4.03 19.45 -4.67
N ILE A 338 2.81 19.97 -4.49
CA ILE A 338 2.07 20.81 -5.42
C ILE A 338 1.43 21.97 -4.66
N SER A 339 1.24 23.09 -5.33
CA SER A 339 0.56 24.28 -4.82
C SER A 339 -0.97 24.08 -4.72
N ASP A 340 -1.65 24.99 -4.00
CA ASP A 340 -3.11 25.00 -3.92
C ASP A 340 -3.77 25.18 -5.30
N THR A 341 -3.15 25.94 -6.19
CA THR A 341 -3.63 26.15 -7.56
C THR A 341 -3.50 24.87 -8.37
N GLU A 342 -2.32 24.24 -8.38
CA GLU A 342 -2.10 22.97 -9.07
C GLU A 342 -3.02 21.85 -8.54
N TYR A 343 -3.29 21.83 -7.23
CA TYR A 343 -4.24 20.90 -6.63
C TYR A 343 -5.65 21.10 -7.19
N LYS A 344 -6.16 22.35 -7.19
CA LYS A 344 -7.49 22.68 -7.70
C LYS A 344 -7.61 22.33 -9.19
N ASP A 345 -6.60 22.70 -9.99
CA ASP A 345 -6.58 22.43 -11.43
C ASP A 345 -6.56 20.92 -11.73
N ALA A 346 -5.73 20.16 -11.01
CA ALA A 346 -5.66 18.71 -11.17
C ALA A 346 -6.95 18.00 -10.74
N VAL A 347 -7.59 18.43 -9.64
CA VAL A 347 -8.89 17.90 -9.21
C VAL A 347 -9.96 18.20 -10.25
N LYS A 348 -9.97 19.41 -10.82
CA LYS A 348 -10.90 19.80 -11.88
C LYS A 348 -10.70 18.93 -13.13
N GLU A 349 -9.47 18.78 -13.59
CA GLU A 349 -9.11 17.94 -14.75
C GLU A 349 -9.62 16.49 -14.59
N VAL A 350 -9.47 15.91 -13.40
CA VAL A 350 -9.98 14.56 -13.11
C VAL A 350 -11.50 14.51 -13.06
N ASN A 351 -12.15 15.55 -12.53
CA ASN A 351 -13.61 15.60 -12.41
C ASN A 351 -14.31 15.80 -13.75
N ASP A 352 -13.71 16.56 -14.64
CA ASP A 352 -14.18 16.80 -16.01
C ASP A 352 -13.97 15.57 -16.93
N GLY A 353 -13.25 14.55 -16.43
CA GLY A 353 -12.91 13.33 -17.17
C GLY A 353 -11.50 13.41 -17.71
N LEU A 354 -10.56 12.72 -17.02
CA LEU A 354 -9.17 12.64 -17.44
C LEU A 354 -9.08 12.09 -18.87
N LYS A 355 -8.48 12.85 -19.78
CA LYS A 355 -8.37 12.47 -21.20
C LYS A 355 -7.24 11.48 -21.38
N PHE A 356 -7.56 10.32 -21.95
CA PHE A 356 -6.61 9.28 -22.32
C PHE A 356 -6.46 9.27 -23.85
N GLU A 357 -5.22 9.21 -24.30
CA GLU A 357 -4.87 9.12 -25.72
C GLU A 357 -3.88 7.99 -25.87
N LYS A 358 -4.31 6.91 -26.52
CA LYS A 358 -3.48 5.71 -26.66
C LYS A 358 -2.35 6.00 -27.64
N GLY A 359 -1.12 6.08 -27.16
CA GLY A 359 0.05 6.21 -28.04
C GLY A 359 0.26 4.97 -28.90
N SER A 360 0.85 5.17 -30.08
CA SER A 360 1.37 4.10 -30.93
C SER A 360 2.53 3.41 -30.19
N GLN A 361 2.44 2.08 -30.02
CA GLN A 361 3.50 1.25 -29.45
C GLN A 361 4.05 0.35 -30.54
#